data_AF-A0A7W6FIP4-F1
#
_entry.id   AF-A0A7W6FIP4-F1
#
_cell.length_a   1.000
_cell.length_b   1.000
_cell.length_c   1.000
_cell.angle_alpha   90.00
_cell.angle_beta   90.00
_cell.angle_gamma   90.00
#
_symmetry.space_group_name_H-M   'P 1'
#
loop_
_entity.id
_entity.type
_entity.pdbx_description
1 polymer ?
#
loop_
_entity_poly.entity_id
_entity_poly.type
_entity_poly.pdbx_seq_one_letter_code
_entity_poly.pdbx_strand_id
1 'polypeptide(L)'
;MFEASEVYTLKSGRFPTDFEENAKKDGGVAYHGQLMFFGPDASIEVNGRSIRAFMNGVLTENSHFAALIDKYKRSILKHAAELRTSRSDTVVFTGVWYHVDFNERPRFEPYVIHVVSAAGDVTSSSRYALKMFDSDSPGEGFYEYPLFKTLTVEETLGELRYHAEALTKLDDRSPQSSGFKALQGVIWYPAGDEPQCAPIVVVRATGSKAYLAELSNRPSDPPGSPEAFVRAAKACFQAALADASARGAVTEELQFSYDHLRYLSKQGFIDTGDADGRWALAQLASTSLGVHQHKIIERGPPTMPITLSGMANSTDVDGFWMQVRGSDGVALDPLYSRFADMHRLGQHRNPDALLYPIEAASDAVHNCRYSTGWLPVGRDGLAMRYMAFGDVPRLSW
;
A
#
# COMPACT_ATOMS: atom_id res chain seq x y z
N MET A 1 10.57 25.92 -9.94
CA MET A 1 9.24 26.45 -9.59
C MET A 1 8.27 25.29 -9.61
N PHE A 2 7.59 25.00 -8.49
CA PHE A 2 6.49 24.03 -8.43
C PHE A 2 5.33 24.57 -9.28
N GLU A 3 4.60 23.72 -9.98
CA GLU A 3 3.31 24.13 -10.54
C GLU A 3 2.32 24.36 -9.40
N ALA A 4 1.41 25.33 -9.54
CA ALA A 4 0.47 25.69 -8.46
C ALA A 4 -0.36 24.49 -7.95
N SER A 5 -0.67 23.54 -8.82
CA SER A 5 -1.37 22.30 -8.45
C SER A 5 -0.53 21.31 -7.66
N GLU A 6 0.81 21.36 -7.74
CA GLU A 6 1.70 20.41 -7.07
C GLU A 6 1.66 20.55 -5.54
N VAL A 7 1.46 21.77 -5.04
CA VAL A 7 1.41 22.08 -3.59
C VAL A 7 0.24 21.38 -2.88
N TYR A 8 -0.84 21.11 -3.62
CA TYR A 8 -2.07 20.50 -3.11
C TYR A 8 -2.09 18.96 -3.26
N THR A 9 -0.98 18.35 -3.65
CA THR A 9 -0.85 16.89 -3.88
C THR A 9 0.41 16.34 -3.22
N LEU A 10 0.40 15.06 -2.87
CA LEU A 10 1.58 14.38 -2.33
C LEU A 10 2.46 13.93 -3.49
N LYS A 11 3.38 14.81 -3.92
CA LYS A 11 4.41 14.52 -4.91
C LYS A 11 5.80 14.68 -4.30
N SER A 12 6.77 13.93 -4.83
CA SER A 12 8.18 14.12 -4.47
C SER A 12 8.62 15.53 -4.82
N GLY A 13 9.30 16.18 -3.88
CA GLY A 13 9.99 17.43 -4.13
C GLY A 13 11.09 17.28 -5.17
N ARG A 14 11.53 18.41 -5.74
CA ARG A 14 12.63 18.42 -6.70
C ARG A 14 13.96 18.39 -5.95
N PHE A 15 14.86 17.52 -6.39
CA PHE A 15 16.23 17.52 -5.89
C PHE A 15 16.92 18.83 -6.28
N PRO A 16 17.59 19.52 -5.34
CA PRO A 16 18.42 20.68 -5.64
C PRO A 16 19.52 20.35 -6.65
N THR A 17 19.94 21.31 -7.47
CA THR A 17 20.99 21.10 -8.49
C THR A 17 22.35 20.75 -7.87
N ASP A 18 22.58 21.17 -6.64
CA ASP A 18 23.77 20.93 -5.83
C ASP A 18 23.64 19.71 -4.89
N PHE A 19 22.54 18.94 -4.99
CA PHE A 19 22.27 17.78 -4.13
C PHE A 19 23.45 16.83 -4.03
N GLU A 20 24.02 16.40 -5.17
CA GLU A 20 25.08 15.39 -5.20
C GLU A 20 26.42 15.91 -4.65
N GLU A 21 26.69 17.20 -4.85
CA GLU A 21 27.89 17.84 -4.29
C GLU A 21 27.79 17.90 -2.76
N ASN A 22 26.64 18.32 -2.25
CA ASN A 22 26.35 18.37 -0.82
C ASN A 22 26.36 16.97 -0.20
N ALA A 23 25.69 16.00 -0.83
CA ALA A 23 25.68 14.61 -0.39
C ALA A 23 27.10 14.01 -0.29
N LYS A 24 28.00 14.34 -1.23
CA LYS A 24 29.41 13.91 -1.17
C LYS A 24 30.17 14.57 -0.02
N LYS A 25 29.96 15.86 0.20
CA LYS A 25 30.59 16.62 1.28
C LYS A 25 30.18 16.09 2.65
N ASP A 26 28.91 15.73 2.81
CA ASP A 26 28.32 15.30 4.08
C ASP A 26 28.44 13.78 4.32
N GLY A 27 29.01 13.05 3.35
CA GLY A 27 29.23 11.60 3.45
C GLY A 27 27.96 10.76 3.29
N GLY A 28 26.93 11.32 2.64
CA GLY A 28 25.63 10.72 2.38
C GLY A 28 24.46 11.60 2.85
N VAL A 29 23.23 11.15 2.57
CA VAL A 29 21.99 11.79 3.03
C VAL A 29 21.17 10.76 3.80
N ALA A 30 20.63 11.15 4.96
CA ALA A 30 19.73 10.30 5.73
C ALA A 30 18.27 10.73 5.60
N TYR A 31 17.39 9.73 5.61
CA TYR A 31 15.94 9.91 5.54
C TYR A 31 15.23 9.14 6.64
N HIS A 32 14.12 9.70 7.11
CA HIS A 32 13.14 9.04 7.95
C HIS A 32 11.89 8.72 7.17
N GLY A 33 11.37 7.50 7.30
CA GLY A 33 10.17 7.05 6.61
C GLY A 33 8.93 7.14 7.49
N GLN A 34 7.82 7.60 6.92
CA GLN A 34 6.50 7.48 7.53
C GLN A 34 5.55 6.76 6.56
N LEU A 35 4.82 5.79 7.07
CA LEU A 35 3.85 5.04 6.28
C LEU A 35 2.68 5.95 5.86
N MET A 36 2.29 5.85 4.58
CA MET A 36 1.25 6.67 3.99
C MET A 36 -0.05 5.87 3.83
N PHE A 37 -1.13 6.32 4.47
CA PHE A 37 -2.45 5.69 4.37
C PHE A 37 -3.05 5.86 2.98
N PHE A 38 -3.82 4.88 2.55
CA PHE A 38 -4.53 4.85 1.28
C PHE A 38 -5.68 5.85 1.30
N GLY A 39 -5.79 6.64 0.24
CA GLY A 39 -6.84 7.63 0.07
C GLY A 39 -6.44 8.62 -1.03
N PRO A 40 -7.41 9.41 -1.54
CA PRO A 40 -7.08 10.50 -2.44
C PRO A 40 -6.21 11.53 -1.71
N ASP A 41 -5.32 12.17 -2.47
CA ASP A 41 -4.57 13.32 -1.95
C ASP A 41 -5.58 14.37 -1.54
N ALA A 42 -5.39 14.95 -0.37
CA ALA A 42 -6.23 16.02 0.16
C ALA A 42 -5.36 17.12 0.73
N SER A 43 -5.83 18.36 0.65
CA SER A 43 -5.12 19.47 1.26
C SER A 43 -6.06 20.54 1.79
N ILE A 44 -5.62 21.18 2.88
CA ILE A 44 -6.28 22.33 3.48
C ILE A 44 -5.36 23.53 3.25
N GLU A 45 -5.85 24.49 2.48
CA GLU A 45 -5.16 25.75 2.25
C GLU A 45 -5.72 26.82 3.20
N VAL A 46 -4.82 27.58 3.84
CA VAL A 46 -5.16 28.69 4.72
C VAL A 46 -4.48 29.97 4.23
N ASN A 47 -5.29 30.97 3.89
CA ASN A 47 -4.82 32.32 3.57
C ASN A 47 -5.56 33.33 4.46
N GLY A 48 -4.84 33.89 5.43
CA GLY A 48 -5.40 34.79 6.43
C GLY A 48 -6.46 34.09 7.29
N ARG A 49 -7.75 34.37 7.03
CA ARG A 49 -8.89 33.72 7.69
C ARG A 49 -9.69 32.80 6.76
N SER A 50 -9.33 32.77 5.48
CA SER A 50 -9.95 31.90 4.49
C SER A 50 -9.35 30.50 4.60
N ILE A 51 -10.21 29.48 4.52
CA ILE A 51 -9.80 28.08 4.44
C ILE A 51 -10.44 27.48 3.20
N ARG A 52 -9.65 26.81 2.36
CA ARG A 52 -10.11 26.09 1.17
C ARG A 52 -9.67 24.63 1.24
N ALA A 53 -10.53 23.75 0.77
CA ALA A 53 -10.28 22.31 0.73
C ALA A 53 -10.02 21.86 -0.71
N PHE A 54 -9.05 20.97 -0.89
CA PHE A 54 -8.75 20.37 -2.19
C PHE A 54 -8.69 18.86 -2.06
N MET A 55 -9.08 18.16 -3.13
CA MET A 55 -8.84 16.74 -3.33
C MET A 55 -8.20 16.55 -4.70
N ASN A 56 -7.13 15.74 -4.76
CA ASN A 56 -6.32 15.51 -5.96
C ASN A 56 -5.89 16.81 -6.65
N GLY A 57 -5.58 17.84 -5.86
CA GLY A 57 -5.16 19.16 -6.34
C GLY A 57 -6.27 20.06 -6.88
N VAL A 58 -7.53 19.67 -6.80
CA VAL A 58 -8.69 20.46 -7.26
C VAL A 58 -9.57 20.85 -6.08
N LEU A 59 -10.16 22.05 -6.12
CA LEU A 59 -11.11 22.51 -5.11
C LEU A 59 -12.25 21.49 -4.97
N THR A 60 -12.56 21.09 -3.73
CA THR A 60 -13.56 20.05 -3.47
C THR A 60 -14.79 20.61 -2.75
N GLU A 61 -15.95 20.04 -3.07
CA GLU A 61 -17.22 20.28 -2.37
C GLU A 61 -17.58 19.13 -1.41
N ASN A 62 -16.62 18.25 -1.08
CA ASN A 62 -16.88 17.12 -0.19
C ASN A 62 -17.35 17.61 1.20
N SER A 63 -18.62 17.35 1.51
CA SER A 63 -19.29 17.84 2.72
C SER A 63 -18.71 17.26 4.01
N HIS A 64 -18.18 16.03 3.98
CA HIS A 64 -17.54 15.42 5.14
C HIS A 64 -16.19 16.07 5.46
N PHE A 65 -15.40 16.38 4.43
CA PHE A 65 -14.14 17.09 4.61
C PHE A 65 -14.38 18.53 5.07
N ALA A 66 -15.37 19.22 4.49
CA ALA A 66 -15.79 20.54 4.93
C ALA A 66 -16.23 20.54 6.42
N ALA A 67 -17.04 19.55 6.84
CA ALA A 67 -17.46 19.41 8.23
C ALA A 67 -16.28 19.17 9.19
N LEU A 68 -15.25 18.42 8.77
CA LEU A 68 -14.02 18.25 9.54
C LEU A 68 -13.27 19.57 9.68
N ILE A 69 -13.11 20.33 8.59
CA ILE A 69 -12.47 21.64 8.62
C ILE A 69 -13.20 22.59 9.57
N ASP A 70 -14.53 22.62 9.51
CA ASP A 70 -15.33 23.45 10.41
C ASP A 70 -15.19 23.04 11.88
N LYS A 71 -15.14 21.74 12.17
CA LYS A 71 -14.89 21.20 13.52
C LYS A 71 -13.55 21.72 14.07
N TYR A 72 -12.48 21.71 13.27
CA TYR A 72 -11.12 22.07 13.72
C TYR A 72 -10.65 23.48 13.29
N LYS A 73 -11.56 24.32 12.80
CA LYS A 73 -11.27 25.63 12.21
C LYS A 73 -10.36 26.51 13.06
N ARG A 74 -10.61 26.59 14.37
CA ARG A 74 -9.79 27.40 15.29
C ARG A 74 -8.35 26.89 15.39
N SER A 75 -8.17 25.57 15.45
CA SER A 75 -6.86 24.92 15.53
C SER A 75 -6.07 25.13 14.24
N ILE A 76 -6.73 24.91 13.09
CA ILE A 76 -6.15 25.15 11.75
C ILE A 76 -5.66 26.59 11.60
N LEU A 77 -6.50 27.58 11.91
CA LEU A 77 -6.14 28.99 11.80
C LEU A 77 -5.01 29.39 12.74
N LYS A 78 -5.00 28.84 13.97
CA LYS A 78 -3.93 29.10 14.94
C LYS A 78 -2.59 28.61 14.41
N HIS A 79 -2.49 27.35 14.00
CA HIS A 79 -1.23 26.78 13.55
C HIS A 79 -0.75 27.38 12.22
N ALA A 80 -1.66 27.66 11.28
CA ALA A 80 -1.29 28.39 10.06
C ALA A 80 -0.72 29.78 10.36
N ALA A 81 -1.24 30.47 11.38
CA ALA A 81 -0.73 31.77 11.79
C ALA A 81 0.65 31.72 12.47
N GLU A 82 1.00 30.59 13.10
CA GLU A 82 2.31 30.33 13.72
C GLU A 82 3.37 29.93 12.67
N LEU A 83 2.97 29.25 11.60
CA LEU A 83 3.88 28.75 10.56
C LEU A 83 4.27 29.80 9.52
N ARG A 84 3.38 30.76 9.22
CA ARG A 84 3.65 31.80 8.23
C ARG A 84 4.81 32.71 8.64
N THR A 85 5.62 33.12 7.67
CA THR A 85 6.70 34.09 7.92
C THR A 85 6.22 35.52 7.69
N SER A 86 5.28 35.71 6.77
CA SER A 86 4.59 36.97 6.47
C SER A 86 3.07 36.82 6.59
N ARG A 87 2.37 37.94 6.78
CA ARG A 87 0.89 37.96 6.84
C ARG A 87 0.22 37.55 5.54
N SER A 88 0.92 37.69 4.42
CA SER A 88 0.45 37.37 3.07
C SER A 88 0.72 35.92 2.67
N ASP A 89 1.47 35.16 3.47
CA ASP A 89 1.79 33.77 3.13
C ASP A 89 0.54 32.90 3.27
N THR A 90 0.49 31.90 2.40
CA THR A 90 -0.50 30.84 2.41
C THR A 90 0.14 29.59 3.00
N VAL A 91 -0.55 28.94 3.94
CA VAL A 91 -0.11 27.67 4.53
C VAL A 91 -0.98 26.55 3.97
N VAL A 92 -0.35 25.51 3.44
CA VAL A 92 -1.04 24.34 2.89
C VAL A 92 -0.66 23.11 3.69
N PHE A 93 -1.64 22.47 4.31
CA PHE A 93 -1.49 21.16 4.94
C PHE A 93 -1.90 20.11 3.92
N THR A 94 -0.95 19.28 3.48
CA THR A 94 -1.14 18.27 2.43
C THR A 94 -1.01 16.87 3.03
N GLY A 95 -1.94 16.00 2.66
CA GLY A 95 -2.12 14.69 3.25
C GLY A 95 -3.03 13.81 2.42
N VAL A 96 -3.68 12.87 3.07
CA VAL A 96 -4.66 11.98 2.44
C VAL A 96 -5.99 12.06 3.15
N TRP A 97 -7.08 11.97 2.39
CA TRP A 97 -8.39 11.75 2.97
C TRP A 97 -8.60 10.25 3.18
N TYR A 98 -8.42 9.79 4.41
CA TYR A 98 -8.52 8.38 4.76
C TYR A 98 -9.95 7.99 5.11
N HIS A 99 -10.48 6.98 4.41
CA HIS A 99 -11.82 6.45 4.61
C HIS A 99 -11.80 4.93 4.50
N VAL A 100 -11.53 4.23 5.60
CA VAL A 100 -11.65 2.76 5.63
C VAL A 100 -12.35 2.32 6.90
N ASP A 101 -13.35 1.47 6.68
CA ASP A 101 -14.15 0.68 7.63
C ASP A 101 -15.38 1.31 8.29
N PHE A 102 -16.43 0.46 8.37
CA PHE A 102 -17.80 0.71 8.83
C PHE A 102 -17.90 1.36 10.23
N ASN A 103 -16.82 1.33 11.01
CA ASN A 103 -16.77 1.78 12.40
C ASN A 103 -15.87 3.01 12.63
N GLU A 104 -15.06 3.43 11.63
CA GLU A 104 -14.21 4.62 11.76
C GLU A 104 -14.80 5.82 11.00
N ARG A 105 -14.76 7.00 11.63
CA ARG A 105 -15.13 8.24 10.95
C ARG A 105 -14.04 8.60 9.93
N PRO A 106 -14.43 9.12 8.75
CA PRO A 106 -13.47 9.64 7.78
C PRO A 106 -12.56 10.67 8.45
N ARG A 107 -11.26 10.62 8.16
CA ARG A 107 -10.30 11.57 8.72
C ARG A 107 -9.31 12.04 7.68
N PHE A 108 -8.80 13.24 7.91
CA PHE A 108 -7.68 13.79 7.15
C PHE A 108 -6.38 13.43 7.87
N GLU A 109 -5.46 12.76 7.17
CA GLU A 109 -4.14 12.42 7.67
C GLU A 109 -3.10 13.33 7.00
N PRO A 110 -2.65 14.40 7.66
CA PRO A 110 -1.66 15.32 7.11
C PRO A 110 -0.22 14.75 7.19
N TYR A 111 0.58 14.99 6.15
CA TYR A 111 1.97 14.55 6.09
C TYR A 111 2.94 15.70 5.85
N VAL A 112 2.58 16.65 4.98
CA VAL A 112 3.46 17.74 4.55
C VAL A 112 2.80 19.09 4.83
N ILE A 113 3.61 20.05 5.24
CA ILE A 113 3.23 21.45 5.35
C ILE A 113 4.03 22.22 4.32
N HIS A 114 3.35 22.98 3.46
CA HIS A 114 3.97 23.96 2.58
C HIS A 114 3.65 25.37 3.04
N VAL A 115 4.65 26.24 3.07
CA VAL A 115 4.44 27.70 3.19
C VAL A 115 4.69 28.30 1.82
N VAL A 116 3.71 29.03 1.30
CA VAL A 116 3.73 29.64 -0.03
C VAL A 116 3.67 31.15 0.12
N SER A 117 4.66 31.84 -0.45
CA SER A 117 4.71 33.31 -0.44
C SER A 117 3.60 33.92 -1.29
N ALA A 118 3.39 35.23 -1.14
CA ALA A 118 2.46 35.99 -1.99
C ALA A 118 2.80 35.93 -3.49
N ALA A 119 4.06 35.65 -3.84
CA ALA A 119 4.51 35.48 -5.22
C ALA A 119 4.16 34.11 -5.81
N GLY A 120 3.66 33.17 -4.99
CA GLY A 120 3.36 31.80 -5.39
C GLY A 120 4.52 30.82 -5.19
N ASP A 121 5.67 31.28 -4.71
CA ASP A 121 6.82 30.41 -4.44
C ASP A 121 6.66 29.67 -3.11
N VAL A 122 6.93 28.36 -3.12
CA VAL A 122 7.04 27.54 -1.91
C VAL A 122 8.32 27.94 -1.17
N THR A 123 8.17 28.64 -0.05
CA THR A 123 9.30 29.13 0.77
C THR A 123 9.82 28.08 1.74
N SER A 124 8.95 27.16 2.18
CA SER A 124 9.35 26.02 2.98
C SER A 124 8.41 24.83 2.75
N SER A 125 8.97 23.63 2.89
CA SER A 125 8.23 22.38 2.94
C SER A 125 8.77 21.56 4.11
N SER A 126 7.89 21.12 4.99
CA SER A 126 8.29 20.42 6.21
C SER A 126 7.34 19.28 6.54
N ARG A 127 7.81 18.36 7.39
CA ARG A 127 6.97 17.31 7.95
C ARG A 127 5.85 17.92 8.80
N TYR A 128 4.65 17.37 8.67
CA TYR A 128 3.58 17.63 9.62
C TYR A 128 3.91 17.02 10.99
N ALA A 129 4.10 17.88 11.99
CA ALA A 129 4.43 17.49 13.37
C ALA A 129 3.62 18.31 14.38
N LEU A 130 2.31 18.47 14.12
CA LEU A 130 1.39 19.27 14.93
C LEU A 130 0.34 18.40 15.63
N LYS A 131 -0.39 19.00 16.57
CA LYS A 131 -1.56 18.41 17.25
C LYS A 131 -2.81 19.23 16.90
N MET A 132 -3.15 19.28 15.63
CA MET A 132 -4.28 20.02 15.07
C MET A 132 -5.60 19.24 15.17
N PHE A 133 -5.56 17.92 15.02
CA PHE A 133 -6.70 17.01 14.97
C PHE A 133 -6.71 16.03 16.14
N ASP A 134 -7.90 15.54 16.54
CA ASP A 134 -8.02 14.54 17.62
C ASP A 134 -7.33 13.21 17.26
N SER A 135 -7.16 12.94 15.96
CA SER A 135 -6.46 11.76 15.43
C SER A 135 -4.95 11.92 15.38
N ASP A 136 -4.40 13.10 15.72
CA ASP A 136 -2.97 13.32 15.66
C ASP A 136 -2.28 12.56 16.79
N SER A 137 -1.60 11.48 16.39
CA SER A 137 -0.71 10.68 17.23
C SER A 137 0.73 10.88 16.74
N PRO A 138 1.49 11.86 17.28
CA PRO A 138 2.86 12.12 16.83
C PRO A 138 3.71 10.84 16.88
N GLY A 139 4.26 10.44 15.73
CA GLY A 139 5.12 9.26 15.60
C GLY A 139 4.40 7.95 15.26
N GLU A 140 3.07 7.93 15.15
CA GLU A 140 2.36 6.73 14.68
C GLU A 140 2.75 6.41 13.22
N GLY A 141 3.18 5.17 12.96
CA GLY A 141 3.64 4.74 11.64
C GLY A 141 5.00 5.30 11.20
N PHE A 142 5.75 5.91 12.12
CA PHE A 142 7.12 6.39 11.89
C PHE A 142 8.12 5.23 12.05
N TYR A 143 8.98 5.06 11.05
CA TYR A 143 10.07 4.10 11.06
C TYR A 143 11.38 4.86 10.89
N GLU A 144 12.19 4.87 11.95
CA GLU A 144 13.56 5.34 11.87
C GLU A 144 14.37 4.33 11.06
N TYR A 145 14.75 4.72 9.85
CA TYR A 145 15.66 3.93 9.04
C TYR A 145 17.09 4.43 9.21
N PRO A 146 18.08 3.51 9.31
CA PRO A 146 19.48 3.89 9.31
C PRO A 146 19.86 4.66 8.05
N LEU A 147 20.80 5.58 8.26
CA LEU A 147 21.49 6.38 7.25
C LEU A 147 21.95 5.52 6.05
N PHE A 148 21.40 5.77 4.86
CA PHE A 148 21.93 5.21 3.62
C PHE A 148 22.93 6.19 3.02
N LYS A 149 24.18 5.79 2.87
CA LYS A 149 25.22 6.63 2.23
C LYS A 149 25.08 6.57 0.71
N THR A 150 24.06 7.23 0.17
CA THR A 150 23.88 7.36 -1.29
C THR A 150 24.47 8.69 -1.77
N LEU A 151 25.11 8.70 -2.94
CA LEU A 151 25.86 9.86 -3.44
C LEU A 151 25.24 10.51 -4.68
N THR A 152 24.24 9.84 -5.30
CA THR A 152 23.54 10.32 -6.50
C THR A 152 22.03 10.31 -6.30
N VAL A 153 21.31 11.13 -7.08
CA VAL A 153 19.84 11.18 -7.03
C VAL A 153 19.21 9.83 -7.37
N GLU A 154 19.76 9.12 -8.35
CA GLU A 154 19.24 7.83 -8.82
C GLU A 154 19.40 6.74 -7.75
N GLU A 155 20.58 6.62 -7.12
CA GLU A 155 20.81 5.68 -6.02
C GLU A 155 19.90 5.97 -4.83
N THR A 156 19.75 7.25 -4.45
CA THR A 156 18.83 7.64 -3.38
C THR A 156 17.40 7.20 -3.69
N LEU A 157 16.89 7.48 -4.88
CA LEU A 157 15.53 7.09 -5.26
C LEU A 157 15.35 5.57 -5.31
N GLY A 158 16.37 4.83 -5.78
CA GLY A 158 16.38 3.36 -5.80
C GLY A 158 16.25 2.75 -4.40
N GLU A 159 17.06 3.21 -3.45
CA GLU A 159 17.04 2.75 -2.05
C GLU A 159 15.72 3.09 -1.36
N LEU A 160 15.25 4.34 -1.48
CA LEU A 160 13.97 4.76 -0.88
C LEU A 160 12.80 3.95 -1.46
N ARG A 161 12.85 3.59 -2.75
CA ARG A 161 11.84 2.71 -3.37
C ARG A 161 11.92 1.29 -2.84
N TYR A 162 13.11 0.71 -2.78
CA TYR A 162 13.32 -0.63 -2.24
C TYR A 162 12.77 -0.76 -0.81
N HIS A 163 13.08 0.21 0.05
CA HIS A 163 12.60 0.21 1.44
C HIS A 163 11.11 0.48 1.55
N ALA A 164 10.53 1.37 0.73
CA ALA A 164 9.10 1.61 0.73
C ALA A 164 8.30 0.34 0.34
N GLU A 165 8.79 -0.39 -0.66
CA GLU A 165 8.20 -1.68 -1.06
C GLU A 165 8.36 -2.73 0.05
N ALA A 166 9.51 -2.80 0.72
CA ALA A 166 9.68 -3.73 1.86
C ALA A 166 8.73 -3.42 3.03
N LEU A 167 8.56 -2.14 3.37
CA LEU A 167 7.69 -1.69 4.46
C LEU A 167 6.21 -1.89 4.17
N THR A 168 5.79 -1.65 2.93
CA THR A 168 4.40 -1.85 2.50
C THR A 168 4.04 -3.33 2.30
N LYS A 169 5.04 -4.22 2.26
CA LYS A 169 4.90 -5.69 2.21
C LYS A 169 4.83 -6.39 3.57
N LEU A 170 4.98 -5.69 4.69
CA LEU A 170 4.77 -6.30 6.01
C LEU A 170 3.30 -6.78 6.10
N ASP A 171 3.14 -8.12 6.11
CA ASP A 171 1.96 -9.01 6.03
C ASP A 171 0.55 -8.49 6.36
N ASP A 172 0.43 -7.41 7.14
CA ASP A 172 -0.82 -6.86 7.65
C ASP A 172 -1.08 -5.39 7.21
N ARG A 173 -0.30 -4.84 6.27
CA ARG A 173 -0.32 -3.39 5.94
C ARG A 173 -0.30 -3.03 4.46
N SER A 174 -0.50 -4.01 3.58
CA SER A 174 -0.59 -3.80 2.14
C SER A 174 -1.75 -2.84 1.79
N PRO A 175 -1.68 -2.05 0.70
CA PRO A 175 -2.84 -1.32 0.16
C PRO A 175 -4.02 -2.24 -0.19
N GLN A 176 -3.73 -3.54 -0.31
CA GLN A 176 -4.73 -4.57 -0.53
C GLN A 176 -5.30 -5.10 0.79
N SER A 177 -4.57 -5.12 1.92
CA SER A 177 -5.15 -5.53 3.20
C SER A 177 -6.08 -4.44 3.73
N SER A 178 -7.38 -4.69 3.65
CA SER A 178 -8.44 -4.09 4.46
C SER A 178 -8.32 -4.49 5.93
N GLY A 179 -9.15 -3.95 6.84
CA GLY A 179 -9.12 -4.22 8.30
C GLY A 179 -7.88 -3.70 9.04
N PHE A 180 -6.86 -3.30 8.31
CA PHE A 180 -5.76 -2.45 8.75
C PHE A 180 -5.73 -1.21 7.87
N LYS A 181 -5.02 -0.17 8.32
CA LYS A 181 -4.88 1.08 7.55
C LYS A 181 -4.12 0.79 6.25
N ALA A 182 -4.85 0.46 5.19
CA ALA A 182 -4.29 0.15 3.87
C ALA A 182 -3.25 1.22 3.52
N LEU A 183 -2.02 0.83 3.17
CA LEU A 183 -0.93 1.78 2.92
C LEU A 183 -0.73 1.95 1.43
N GLN A 184 -0.73 3.18 0.94
CA GLN A 184 -0.40 3.45 -0.47
C GLN A 184 1.09 3.74 -0.70
N GLY A 185 1.93 3.76 0.34
CA GLY A 185 3.36 4.03 0.18
C GLY A 185 4.06 4.50 1.44
N VAL A 186 5.20 5.16 1.24
CA VAL A 186 6.02 5.78 2.27
C VAL A 186 6.39 7.20 1.84
N ILE A 187 6.28 8.14 2.76
CA ILE A 187 6.83 9.48 2.61
C ILE A 187 8.14 9.57 3.41
N TRP A 188 9.17 10.07 2.75
CA TRP A 188 10.53 10.15 3.27
C TRP A 188 10.89 11.60 3.54
N TYR A 189 11.29 11.88 4.78
CA TYR A 189 11.73 13.19 5.23
C TYR A 189 13.24 13.17 5.45
N PRO A 190 13.98 14.23 5.08
CA PRO A 190 15.38 14.37 5.45
C PRO A 190 15.57 14.27 6.98
N ALA A 191 16.58 13.54 7.43
CA ALA A 191 16.85 13.30 8.86
C ALA A 191 17.61 14.43 9.56
N GLY A 192 18.13 15.41 8.81
CA GLY A 192 18.87 16.54 9.37
C GLY A 192 17.97 17.72 9.75
N ASP A 193 18.35 18.43 10.81
CA ASP A 193 17.73 19.70 11.22
C ASP A 193 18.06 20.86 10.26
N GLU A 194 19.01 20.66 9.34
CA GLU A 194 19.39 21.65 8.33
C GLU A 194 18.48 21.56 7.09
N PRO A 195 17.66 22.59 6.78
CA PRO A 195 16.55 22.47 5.82
C PRO A 195 16.89 22.38 4.33
N GLN A 196 18.13 22.09 3.90
CA GLN A 196 18.55 22.51 2.54
C GLN A 196 19.19 21.47 1.63
N CYS A 197 19.60 20.29 2.09
CA CYS A 197 20.32 19.37 1.20
C CYS A 197 19.46 18.29 0.55
N ALA A 198 18.19 18.10 0.92
CA ALA A 198 17.39 16.98 0.41
C ALA A 198 15.88 17.28 0.38
N PRO A 199 15.16 16.86 -0.67
CA PRO A 199 13.71 17.07 -0.75
C PRO A 199 12.93 16.05 0.10
N ILE A 200 11.67 16.34 0.39
CA ILE A 200 10.72 15.30 0.83
C ILE A 200 10.43 14.40 -0.39
N VAL A 201 10.58 13.08 -0.23
CA VAL A 201 10.36 12.12 -1.31
C VAL A 201 9.12 11.29 -1.02
N VAL A 202 8.16 11.28 -1.95
CA VAL A 202 6.95 10.47 -1.85
C VAL A 202 7.13 9.23 -2.73
N VAL A 203 7.15 8.06 -2.11
CA VAL A 203 7.16 6.78 -2.84
C VAL A 203 5.81 6.10 -2.64
N ARG A 204 4.99 6.10 -3.68
CA ARG A 204 3.79 5.27 -3.71
C ARG A 204 4.20 3.81 -3.97
N ALA A 205 3.74 2.91 -3.12
CA ALA A 205 3.90 1.48 -3.34
C ALA A 205 3.13 1.12 -4.61
N THR A 206 3.84 0.53 -5.56
CA THR A 206 3.25 0.12 -6.84
C THR A 206 2.64 -1.28 -6.75
N GLY A 207 2.77 -1.90 -5.57
CA GLY A 207 2.41 -3.27 -5.29
C GLY A 207 3.39 -4.24 -5.93
N SER A 208 3.27 -5.52 -5.58
CA SER A 208 4.13 -6.59 -6.09
C SER A 208 4.31 -6.57 -7.61
N LYS A 209 3.28 -6.15 -8.37
CA LYS A 209 3.26 -6.18 -9.84
C LYS A 209 4.31 -5.28 -10.51
N ALA A 210 4.58 -4.09 -9.98
CA ALA A 210 5.47 -3.13 -10.66
C ALA A 210 6.94 -3.28 -10.25
N TYR A 211 7.23 -3.68 -9.00
CA TYR A 211 8.57 -4.16 -8.62
C TYR A 211 8.99 -5.40 -9.43
N LEU A 212 8.06 -6.32 -9.65
CA LEU A 212 8.26 -7.49 -10.51
C LEU A 212 8.42 -7.13 -11.99
N ALA A 213 7.73 -6.10 -12.47
CA ALA A 213 7.93 -5.56 -13.82
C ALA A 213 9.29 -4.87 -13.94
N GLU A 214 9.75 -4.15 -12.91
CA GLU A 214 11.06 -3.49 -12.85
C GLU A 214 12.22 -4.52 -12.84
N LEU A 215 12.06 -5.63 -12.11
CA LEU A 215 12.96 -6.79 -12.21
C LEU A 215 12.97 -7.42 -13.61
N SER A 216 11.82 -7.43 -14.30
CA SER A 216 11.68 -7.95 -15.67
C SER A 216 12.26 -7.00 -16.73
N ASN A 217 12.40 -5.71 -16.39
CA ASN A 217 12.87 -4.63 -17.27
C ASN A 217 14.35 -4.27 -17.05
N ARG A 218 15.11 -5.07 -16.30
CA ARG A 218 16.57 -4.91 -16.22
C ARG A 218 17.20 -4.98 -17.62
N PRO A 219 18.35 -4.31 -17.85
CA PRO A 219 19.01 -4.27 -19.16
C PRO A 219 19.14 -5.66 -19.77
N SER A 220 19.15 -5.71 -21.10
CA SER A 220 19.20 -6.96 -21.87
C SER A 220 20.42 -7.79 -21.49
N ASP A 221 20.15 -8.94 -20.87
CA ASP A 221 21.15 -9.96 -20.59
C ASP A 221 21.73 -10.50 -21.91
N PRO A 222 22.95 -11.03 -21.91
CA PRO A 222 23.51 -11.66 -23.09
C PRO A 222 22.59 -12.77 -23.63
N PRO A 223 22.44 -12.90 -24.97
CA PRO A 223 21.61 -13.95 -25.56
C PRO A 223 22.02 -15.33 -25.03
N GLY A 224 21.05 -16.10 -24.54
CA GLY A 224 21.28 -17.45 -24.01
C GLY A 224 21.59 -17.53 -22.51
N SER A 225 21.52 -16.42 -21.76
CA SER A 225 21.59 -16.49 -20.30
C SER A 225 20.30 -17.10 -19.69
N PRO A 226 20.37 -17.75 -18.52
CA PRO A 226 19.19 -18.19 -17.76
C PRO A 226 18.11 -17.11 -17.60
N GLU A 227 18.52 -15.87 -17.34
CA GLU A 227 17.65 -14.71 -17.16
C GLU A 227 16.92 -14.34 -18.45
N ALA A 228 17.58 -14.44 -19.61
CA ALA A 228 16.96 -14.23 -20.91
C ALA A 228 15.86 -15.27 -21.20
N PHE A 229 16.07 -16.54 -20.82
CA PHE A 229 15.06 -17.59 -20.95
C PHE A 229 13.84 -17.33 -20.04
N VAL A 230 14.07 -16.93 -18.78
CA VAL A 230 12.98 -16.60 -17.84
C VAL A 230 12.19 -15.38 -18.34
N ARG A 231 12.87 -14.37 -18.88
CA ARG A 231 12.22 -13.18 -19.45
C ARG A 231 11.32 -13.53 -20.63
N ALA A 232 11.78 -14.40 -21.53
CA ALA A 232 10.99 -14.89 -22.65
C ALA A 232 9.77 -15.69 -22.17
N ALA A 233 9.95 -16.58 -21.19
CA ALA A 233 8.85 -17.35 -20.60
C ALA A 233 7.78 -16.46 -19.94
N LYS A 234 8.19 -15.38 -19.25
CA LYS A 234 7.27 -14.39 -18.67
C LYS A 234 6.48 -13.65 -19.76
N ALA A 235 7.13 -13.27 -20.86
CA ALA A 235 6.46 -12.62 -21.98
C ALA A 235 5.41 -13.56 -22.63
N CYS A 236 5.74 -14.83 -22.84
CA CYS A 236 4.79 -15.84 -23.32
C CYS A 236 3.59 -16.00 -22.38
N PHE A 237 3.84 -16.08 -21.07
CA PHE A 237 2.77 -16.17 -20.08
C PHE A 237 1.85 -14.94 -20.09
N GLN A 238 2.39 -13.73 -20.19
CA GLN A 238 1.58 -12.51 -20.27
C GLN A 238 0.70 -12.48 -21.52
N ALA A 239 1.25 -12.86 -22.67
CA ALA A 239 0.50 -12.94 -23.92
C ALA A 239 -0.63 -13.98 -23.83
N ALA A 240 -0.33 -15.17 -23.32
CA ALA A 240 -1.33 -16.22 -23.14
C ALA A 240 -2.40 -15.84 -22.11
N LEU A 241 -2.02 -15.15 -21.03
CA LEU A 241 -2.96 -14.66 -20.02
C LEU A 241 -3.90 -13.59 -20.59
N ALA A 242 -3.39 -12.70 -21.44
CA ALA A 242 -4.20 -11.68 -22.09
C ALA A 242 -5.27 -12.31 -23.02
N ASP A 243 -4.88 -13.31 -23.82
CA ASP A 243 -5.83 -14.05 -24.67
C ASP A 243 -6.87 -14.83 -23.84
N ALA A 244 -6.41 -15.59 -22.83
CA ALA A 244 -7.30 -16.33 -21.93
C ALA A 244 -8.28 -15.42 -21.18
N SER A 245 -7.82 -14.25 -20.72
CA SER A 245 -8.65 -13.25 -20.05
C SER A 245 -9.68 -12.63 -20.99
N ALA A 246 -9.29 -12.35 -22.25
CA ALA A 246 -10.22 -11.83 -23.26
C ALA A 246 -11.32 -12.84 -23.62
N ARG A 247 -11.01 -14.14 -23.57
CA ARG A 247 -11.96 -15.24 -23.80
C ARG A 247 -12.76 -15.60 -22.55
N GLY A 248 -12.30 -15.20 -21.37
CA GLY A 248 -12.88 -15.60 -20.09
C GLY A 248 -12.75 -17.08 -19.79
N ALA A 249 -11.72 -17.76 -20.33
CA ALA A 249 -11.58 -19.21 -20.24
C ALA A 249 -10.11 -19.64 -20.12
N VAL A 250 -9.86 -20.81 -19.53
CA VAL A 250 -8.51 -21.39 -19.50
C VAL A 250 -8.12 -21.89 -20.89
N THR A 251 -7.02 -21.36 -21.44
CA THR A 251 -6.44 -21.79 -22.72
C THR A 251 -5.27 -22.77 -22.51
N GLU A 252 -5.03 -23.66 -23.48
CA GLU A 252 -3.88 -24.58 -23.46
C GLU A 252 -2.55 -23.83 -23.40
N GLU A 253 -2.44 -22.72 -24.12
CA GLU A 253 -1.24 -21.87 -24.18
C GLU A 253 -0.90 -21.25 -22.82
N LEU A 254 -1.91 -20.83 -22.06
CA LEU A 254 -1.74 -20.31 -20.70
C LEU A 254 -1.28 -21.41 -19.75
N GLN A 255 -1.90 -22.58 -19.80
CA GLN A 255 -1.49 -23.73 -18.98
C GLN A 255 -0.05 -24.14 -19.31
N PHE A 256 0.30 -24.25 -20.59
CA PHE A 256 1.65 -24.56 -21.04
C PHE A 256 2.67 -23.51 -20.56
N SER A 257 2.36 -22.22 -20.72
CA SER A 257 3.27 -21.14 -20.30
C SER A 257 3.48 -21.12 -18.78
N TYR A 258 2.42 -21.43 -18.01
CA TYR A 258 2.51 -21.56 -16.56
C TYR A 258 3.41 -22.73 -16.13
N ASP A 259 3.20 -23.91 -16.73
CA ASP A 259 4.02 -25.09 -16.43
C ASP A 259 5.48 -24.89 -16.83
N HIS A 260 5.73 -24.20 -17.95
CA HIS A 260 7.07 -23.85 -18.40
C HIS A 260 7.79 -22.92 -17.41
N LEU A 261 7.13 -21.86 -16.93
CA LEU A 261 7.68 -20.98 -15.89
C LEU A 261 8.04 -21.75 -14.61
N ARG A 262 7.16 -22.65 -14.18
CA ARG A 262 7.42 -23.49 -12.99
C ARG A 262 8.55 -24.48 -13.21
N TYR A 263 8.67 -25.04 -14.40
CA TYR A 263 9.78 -25.91 -14.76
C TYR A 263 11.12 -25.15 -14.66
N LEU A 264 11.21 -23.95 -15.23
CA LEU A 264 12.41 -23.11 -15.15
C LEU A 264 12.78 -22.79 -13.68
N SER A 265 11.79 -22.46 -12.85
CA SER A 265 12.00 -22.21 -11.42
C SER A 265 12.55 -23.43 -10.67
N LYS A 266 12.04 -24.64 -10.97
CA LYS A 266 12.51 -25.89 -10.34
C LYS A 266 13.92 -26.31 -10.75
N GLN A 267 14.38 -25.93 -11.94
CA GLN A 267 15.72 -26.28 -12.44
C GLN A 267 16.82 -25.42 -11.82
N GLY A 268 16.50 -24.52 -10.87
CA GLY A 268 17.50 -23.72 -10.17
C GLY A 268 18.16 -22.65 -11.04
N PHE A 269 17.53 -22.28 -12.17
CA PHE A 269 18.00 -21.19 -13.02
C PHE A 269 17.98 -19.82 -12.29
N ILE A 270 17.30 -19.72 -11.15
CA ILE A 270 17.36 -18.58 -10.22
C ILE A 270 17.27 -19.09 -8.77
N ASP A 271 18.24 -18.75 -7.92
CA ASP A 271 18.33 -19.12 -6.50
C ASP A 271 17.65 -18.11 -5.54
N THR A 272 16.39 -17.76 -5.81
CA THR A 272 15.61 -16.93 -4.87
C THR A 272 14.20 -17.50 -4.76
N GLY A 273 13.96 -18.26 -3.68
CA GLY A 273 12.78 -19.10 -3.45
C GLY A 273 11.49 -18.63 -4.14
N ASP A 274 10.95 -19.44 -5.06
CA ASP A 274 9.64 -19.30 -5.74
C ASP A 274 9.26 -17.91 -6.30
N ALA A 275 10.24 -17.09 -6.69
CA ALA A 275 9.98 -15.72 -7.19
C ALA A 275 9.12 -15.67 -8.46
N ASP A 276 9.26 -16.64 -9.36
CA ASP A 276 8.50 -16.70 -10.61
C ASP A 276 7.10 -17.28 -10.41
N GLY A 277 6.92 -18.22 -9.48
CA GLY A 277 5.60 -18.68 -9.05
C GLY A 277 4.81 -17.55 -8.42
N ARG A 278 5.44 -16.74 -7.56
CA ARG A 278 4.87 -15.49 -7.03
C ARG A 278 4.45 -14.54 -8.14
N TRP A 279 5.31 -14.35 -9.13
CA TRP A 279 5.02 -13.47 -10.24
C TRP A 279 3.79 -13.92 -11.02
N ALA A 280 3.68 -15.20 -11.38
CA ALA A 280 2.56 -15.72 -12.14
C ALA A 280 1.23 -15.62 -11.36
N LEU A 281 1.25 -15.94 -10.06
CA LEU A 281 0.08 -15.80 -9.18
C LEU A 281 -0.37 -14.34 -9.07
N ALA A 282 0.57 -13.40 -8.96
CA ALA A 282 0.27 -11.97 -8.93
C ALA A 282 -0.38 -11.49 -10.23
N GLN A 283 0.04 -12.01 -11.40
CA GLN A 283 -0.61 -11.70 -12.68
C GLN A 283 -2.05 -12.21 -12.72
N LEU A 284 -2.28 -13.45 -12.29
CA LEU A 284 -3.61 -14.08 -12.26
C LEU A 284 -4.56 -13.41 -11.25
N ALA A 285 -4.04 -12.77 -10.20
CA ALA A 285 -4.82 -12.18 -9.10
C ALA A 285 -5.97 -11.27 -9.57
N SER A 286 -5.78 -10.52 -10.67
CA SER A 286 -6.77 -9.57 -11.21
C SER A 286 -7.63 -10.12 -12.35
N THR A 287 -7.69 -11.45 -12.49
CA THR A 287 -8.45 -12.12 -13.56
C THR A 287 -9.47 -13.09 -12.93
N SER A 288 -10.41 -13.58 -13.73
CA SER A 288 -11.29 -14.69 -13.34
C SER A 288 -10.54 -16.04 -13.24
N LEU A 289 -9.25 -16.07 -13.58
CA LEU A 289 -8.43 -17.26 -13.61
C LEU A 289 -7.56 -17.37 -12.36
N GLY A 290 -7.30 -18.60 -11.98
CA GLY A 290 -6.66 -18.96 -10.74
C GLY A 290 -5.74 -20.17 -10.86
N VAL A 291 -5.21 -20.63 -9.73
CA VAL A 291 -4.41 -21.85 -9.68
C VAL A 291 -4.94 -22.77 -8.59
N HIS A 292 -5.23 -24.01 -8.93
CA HIS A 292 -5.55 -25.03 -7.92
C HIS A 292 -4.80 -26.31 -8.24
N GLN A 293 -4.13 -26.88 -7.24
CA GLN A 293 -3.32 -28.09 -7.40
C GLN A 293 -2.43 -28.05 -8.64
N HIS A 294 -1.74 -26.92 -8.83
CA HIS A 294 -0.81 -26.66 -9.93
C HIS A 294 -1.43 -26.54 -11.34
N LYS A 295 -2.75 -26.46 -11.46
CA LYS A 295 -3.43 -26.23 -12.74
C LYS A 295 -4.07 -24.85 -12.75
N ILE A 296 -4.02 -24.20 -13.90
CA ILE A 296 -4.83 -23.01 -14.15
C ILE A 296 -6.29 -23.44 -14.18
N ILE A 297 -7.13 -22.72 -13.45
CA ILE A 297 -8.57 -22.99 -13.38
C ILE A 297 -9.35 -21.69 -13.53
N GLU A 298 -10.61 -21.79 -13.92
CA GLU A 298 -11.59 -20.72 -13.69
C GLU A 298 -11.96 -20.68 -12.21
N ARG A 299 -11.95 -19.49 -11.63
CA ARG A 299 -12.34 -19.27 -10.24
C ARG A 299 -13.84 -19.43 -10.09
N GLY A 300 -14.25 -20.02 -8.98
CA GLY A 300 -15.65 -20.19 -8.65
C GLY A 300 -15.89 -20.42 -7.16
N PRO A 301 -17.16 -20.49 -6.74
CA PRO A 301 -17.49 -20.76 -5.36
C PRO A 301 -16.96 -22.13 -4.92
N PRO A 302 -16.40 -22.26 -3.71
CA PRO A 302 -15.89 -23.52 -3.21
C PRO A 302 -17.04 -24.48 -2.90
N THR A 303 -16.85 -25.77 -3.18
CA THR A 303 -17.84 -26.83 -2.90
C THR A 303 -17.48 -27.70 -1.70
N MET A 304 -16.26 -27.54 -1.18
CA MET A 304 -15.68 -28.32 -0.08
C MET A 304 -14.98 -27.37 0.90
N PRO A 305 -14.64 -27.82 2.12
CA PRO A 305 -13.74 -27.09 2.99
C PRO A 305 -12.47 -26.68 2.25
N ILE A 306 -12.02 -25.45 2.48
CA ILE A 306 -10.97 -24.83 1.67
C ILE A 306 -10.01 -24.04 2.57
N THR A 307 -8.72 -24.08 2.25
CA THR A 307 -7.72 -23.25 2.94
C THR A 307 -7.80 -21.81 2.47
N LEU A 308 -7.22 -20.86 3.22
CA LEU A 308 -7.10 -19.47 2.74
C LEU A 308 -6.30 -19.37 1.43
N SER A 309 -5.27 -20.20 1.26
CA SER A 309 -4.51 -20.27 0.00
C SER A 309 -5.35 -20.84 -1.15
N GLY A 310 -6.11 -21.91 -0.89
CA GLY A 310 -7.05 -22.44 -1.86
C GLY A 310 -8.04 -21.36 -2.28
N MET A 311 -8.64 -20.67 -1.31
CA MET A 311 -9.61 -19.61 -1.55
C MET A 311 -9.02 -18.46 -2.39
N ALA A 312 -7.84 -17.96 -2.01
CA ALA A 312 -7.13 -16.90 -2.71
C ALA A 312 -6.82 -17.21 -4.18
N ASN A 313 -6.70 -18.49 -4.52
CA ASN A 313 -6.30 -18.93 -5.84
C ASN A 313 -7.40 -19.59 -6.66
N SER A 314 -8.46 -20.13 -6.05
CA SER A 314 -9.49 -20.90 -6.77
C SER A 314 -10.89 -20.29 -6.71
N THR A 315 -11.06 -19.15 -6.04
CA THR A 315 -12.37 -18.53 -5.84
C THR A 315 -12.37 -17.06 -6.23
N ASP A 316 -13.56 -16.49 -6.40
CA ASP A 316 -13.80 -15.11 -6.80
C ASP A 316 -13.76 -14.11 -5.64
N VAL A 317 -13.54 -14.56 -4.40
CA VAL A 317 -13.44 -13.65 -3.27
C VAL A 317 -12.12 -12.88 -3.24
N ASP A 318 -12.22 -11.59 -2.97
CA ASP A 318 -11.06 -10.70 -2.87
C ASP A 318 -10.26 -10.88 -1.58
N GLY A 319 -10.83 -11.52 -0.55
CA GLY A 319 -10.26 -11.56 0.78
C GLY A 319 -11.07 -12.35 1.81
N PHE A 320 -10.70 -12.19 3.07
CA PHE A 320 -11.26 -12.87 4.23
C PHE A 320 -11.38 -11.91 5.42
N TRP A 321 -12.27 -12.21 6.34
CA TRP A 321 -12.39 -11.58 7.65
C TRP A 321 -11.60 -12.38 8.69
N MET A 322 -10.99 -11.68 9.64
CA MET A 322 -10.26 -12.24 10.76
C MET A 322 -10.87 -11.70 12.05
N GLN A 323 -11.13 -12.57 13.01
CA GLN A 323 -11.59 -12.16 14.33
C GLN A 323 -10.69 -12.75 15.40
N VAL A 324 -10.36 -11.96 16.42
CA VAL A 324 -9.52 -12.36 17.55
C VAL A 324 -10.35 -12.33 18.82
N ARG A 325 -10.09 -13.27 19.72
CA ARG A 325 -10.74 -13.37 21.03
C ARG A 325 -9.69 -13.43 22.12
N GLY A 326 -9.94 -12.66 23.18
CA GLY A 326 -9.16 -12.68 24.41
C GLY A 326 -9.31 -13.98 25.20
N SER A 327 -8.44 -14.15 26.20
CA SER A 327 -8.56 -15.22 27.20
C SER A 327 -9.82 -15.11 28.05
N ASP A 328 -10.41 -13.92 28.14
CA ASP A 328 -11.70 -13.60 28.75
C ASP A 328 -12.91 -14.10 27.92
N GLY A 329 -12.67 -14.56 26.69
CA GLY A 329 -13.73 -15.02 25.80
C GLY A 329 -14.43 -13.90 25.03
N VAL A 330 -14.03 -12.64 25.20
CA VAL A 330 -14.61 -11.51 24.47
C VAL A 330 -13.94 -11.40 23.10
N ALA A 331 -14.74 -11.45 22.04
CA ALA A 331 -14.26 -11.30 20.68
C ALA A 331 -14.14 -9.80 20.34
N LEU A 332 -13.01 -9.42 19.77
CA LEU A 332 -12.83 -8.11 19.17
C LEU A 332 -13.63 -7.99 17.88
N ASP A 333 -13.81 -6.76 17.43
CA ASP A 333 -14.40 -6.50 16.12
C ASP A 333 -13.59 -7.19 15.02
N PRO A 334 -14.25 -7.85 14.06
CA PRO A 334 -13.60 -8.53 12.96
C PRO A 334 -12.93 -7.53 12.02
N LEU A 335 -11.77 -7.91 11.48
CA LEU A 335 -10.99 -7.13 10.53
C LEU A 335 -11.03 -7.85 9.19
N TYR A 336 -11.47 -7.18 8.12
CA TYR A 336 -11.34 -7.74 6.76
C TYR A 336 -9.86 -7.75 6.34
N SER A 337 -9.46 -8.52 5.34
CA SER A 337 -8.11 -8.49 4.74
C SER A 337 -8.19 -9.06 3.33
N ARG A 338 -7.68 -8.35 2.31
CA ARG A 338 -7.60 -8.95 0.96
C ARG A 338 -6.44 -9.92 0.87
N PHE A 339 -6.60 -10.89 -0.02
CA PHE A 339 -5.54 -11.84 -0.30
C PHE A 339 -4.31 -11.15 -0.91
N ALA A 340 -3.21 -11.15 -0.17
CA ALA A 340 -1.86 -10.85 -0.64
C ALA A 340 -1.13 -12.10 -1.21
N ASP A 341 0.04 -11.91 -1.82
CA ASP A 341 0.83 -12.97 -2.45
C ASP A 341 1.17 -14.12 -1.49
N MET A 342 1.53 -13.80 -0.24
CA MET A 342 1.79 -14.79 0.82
C MET A 342 0.61 -15.76 1.04
N HIS A 343 -0.63 -15.28 0.91
CA HIS A 343 -1.81 -16.13 1.10
C HIS A 343 -1.90 -17.11 -0.06
N ARG A 344 -1.70 -16.61 -1.28
CA ARG A 344 -1.68 -17.41 -2.50
C ARG A 344 -0.58 -18.47 -2.48
N LEU A 345 0.56 -18.19 -1.86
CA LEU A 345 1.65 -19.14 -1.69
C LEU A 345 1.48 -20.11 -0.53
N GLY A 346 0.46 -19.92 0.32
CA GLY A 346 0.33 -20.72 1.54
C GLY A 346 1.44 -20.43 2.57
N GLN A 347 1.95 -19.20 2.61
CA GLN A 347 3.02 -18.75 3.53
C GLN A 347 2.51 -17.90 4.71
N HIS A 348 1.19 -17.83 4.91
CA HIS A 348 0.61 -17.10 6.04
C HIS A 348 0.73 -17.89 7.35
N ARG A 349 0.46 -17.25 8.49
CA ARG A 349 0.68 -17.82 9.83
C ARG A 349 0.01 -19.18 10.09
N ASN A 350 -1.09 -19.51 9.40
CA ASN A 350 -1.85 -20.74 9.59
C ASN A 350 -2.22 -21.39 8.23
N PRO A 351 -1.23 -21.90 7.47
CA PRO A 351 -1.42 -22.29 6.07
C PRO A 351 -2.44 -23.40 5.86
N ASP A 352 -2.61 -24.26 6.87
CA ASP A 352 -3.49 -25.42 6.86
C ASP A 352 -4.86 -25.14 7.49
N ALA A 353 -5.18 -23.88 7.82
CA ALA A 353 -6.48 -23.51 8.36
C ALA A 353 -7.58 -23.77 7.32
N LEU A 354 -8.46 -24.73 7.61
CA LEU A 354 -9.60 -25.09 6.76
C LEU A 354 -10.84 -24.31 7.18
N LEU A 355 -11.43 -23.59 6.22
CA LEU A 355 -12.71 -22.93 6.36
C LEU A 355 -13.83 -23.88 5.94
N TYR A 356 -14.84 -24.00 6.79
CA TYR A 356 -16.02 -24.83 6.57
C TYR A 356 -17.24 -23.95 6.30
N PRO A 357 -18.24 -24.43 5.53
CA PRO A 357 -19.53 -23.76 5.41
C PRO A 357 -20.16 -23.51 6.79
N ILE A 358 -20.69 -22.30 7.00
CA ILE A 358 -21.37 -21.93 8.25
C ILE A 358 -22.81 -22.47 8.19
N GLU A 359 -23.16 -23.35 9.12
CA GLU A 359 -24.48 -24.01 9.14
C GLU A 359 -25.61 -23.13 9.76
N ALA A 360 -25.28 -22.05 10.49
CA ALA A 360 -26.24 -21.24 11.24
C ALA A 360 -26.08 -19.71 11.07
N ALA A 361 -27.21 -18.99 10.96
CA ALA A 361 -27.24 -17.53 10.77
C ALA A 361 -26.71 -16.72 11.96
N SER A 362 -26.66 -17.27 13.18
CA SER A 362 -26.20 -16.55 14.38
C SER A 362 -24.68 -16.33 14.43
N ASP A 363 -23.91 -17.07 13.63
CA ASP A 363 -22.46 -16.92 13.50
C ASP A 363 -22.04 -16.14 12.25
N ALA A 364 -22.99 -15.68 11.44
CA ALA A 364 -22.77 -14.98 10.19
C ALA A 364 -22.35 -13.51 10.44
N VAL A 365 -21.13 -13.33 10.91
CA VAL A 365 -20.47 -12.02 10.99
C VAL A 365 -20.26 -11.48 9.58
N HIS A 366 -20.74 -10.27 9.28
CA HIS A 366 -20.67 -9.64 7.96
C HIS A 366 -21.17 -10.55 6.82
N ASN A 367 -22.22 -11.33 7.04
CA ASN A 367 -22.77 -12.28 6.05
C ASN A 367 -21.77 -13.32 5.54
N CYS A 368 -20.70 -13.61 6.29
CA CYS A 368 -19.75 -14.65 5.93
C CYS A 368 -20.46 -16.00 5.79
N ARG A 369 -20.03 -16.80 4.81
CA ARG A 369 -20.58 -18.15 4.55
C ARG A 369 -19.61 -19.26 4.92
N TYR A 370 -18.35 -18.93 5.13
CA TYR A 370 -17.29 -19.85 5.50
C TYR A 370 -16.59 -19.35 6.76
N SER A 371 -16.24 -20.25 7.66
CA SER A 371 -15.40 -19.93 8.81
C SER A 371 -14.53 -21.10 9.25
N THR A 372 -13.39 -20.79 9.87
CA THR A 372 -12.67 -21.75 10.69
C THR A 372 -13.31 -21.83 12.08
N GLY A 373 -13.00 -22.90 12.82
CA GLY A 373 -13.10 -22.84 14.29
C GLY A 373 -12.13 -21.80 14.87
N TRP A 374 -12.19 -21.58 16.19
CA TRP A 374 -11.22 -20.77 16.91
C TRP A 374 -9.87 -21.50 16.98
N LEU A 375 -8.85 -20.94 16.34
CA LEU A 375 -7.49 -21.43 16.29
C LEU A 375 -6.65 -20.73 17.38
N PRO A 376 -5.87 -21.46 18.19
CA PRO A 376 -5.04 -20.85 19.21
C PRO A 376 -3.92 -19.98 18.61
N VAL A 377 -3.64 -18.84 19.25
CA VAL A 377 -2.59 -17.89 18.83
C VAL A 377 -1.58 -17.75 19.97
N GLY A 378 -0.40 -18.35 19.81
CA GLY A 378 0.64 -18.28 20.84
C GLY A 378 0.28 -19.01 22.13
N ARG A 379 0.72 -18.50 23.28
CA ARG A 379 0.58 -19.18 24.59
C ARG A 379 -0.45 -18.55 25.53
N ASP A 380 -1.03 -17.39 25.21
CA ASP A 380 -1.74 -16.54 26.17
C ASP A 380 -3.27 -16.67 26.12
N GLY A 381 -3.80 -17.83 25.75
CA GLY A 381 -5.25 -18.07 25.65
C GLY A 381 -5.96 -17.25 24.57
N LEU A 382 -5.18 -16.55 23.73
CA LEU A 382 -5.67 -15.86 22.54
C LEU A 382 -6.09 -16.89 21.48
N ALA A 383 -7.20 -16.62 20.82
CA ALA A 383 -7.64 -17.41 19.68
C ALA A 383 -8.05 -16.49 18.53
N MET A 384 -7.89 -16.98 17.30
CA MET A 384 -8.34 -16.31 16.09
C MET A 384 -9.20 -17.23 15.25
N ARG A 385 -10.11 -16.66 14.47
CA ARG A 385 -10.81 -17.39 13.41
C ARG A 385 -10.77 -16.60 12.12
N TYR A 386 -10.76 -17.31 11.01
CA TYR A 386 -10.91 -16.73 9.68
C TYR A 386 -12.31 -16.99 9.15
N MET A 387 -12.87 -16.03 8.44
CA MET A 387 -14.20 -16.07 7.86
C MET A 387 -14.16 -15.52 6.45
N ALA A 388 -15.02 -15.97 5.53
CA ALA A 388 -14.98 -15.52 4.14
C ALA A 388 -16.35 -15.59 3.46
N PHE A 389 -16.41 -15.12 2.21
CA PHE A 389 -17.66 -14.96 1.44
C PHE A 389 -18.68 -14.07 2.15
N GLY A 390 -18.20 -13.12 2.95
CA GLY A 390 -19.00 -12.07 3.55
C GLY A 390 -18.98 -10.80 2.72
N ASP A 391 -19.65 -9.77 3.23
CA ASP A 391 -19.61 -8.43 2.66
C ASP A 391 -18.17 -7.95 2.58
N VAL A 392 -17.78 -7.44 1.41
CA VAL A 392 -16.46 -6.86 1.19
C VAL A 392 -16.56 -5.35 1.43
N PRO A 393 -15.78 -4.77 2.35
CA PRO A 393 -15.61 -3.33 2.48
C PRO A 393 -15.26 -2.70 1.14
N ARG A 394 -16.10 -1.75 0.70
CA ARG A 394 -15.84 -0.94 -0.48
C ARG A 394 -15.53 0.48 -0.03
N LEU A 395 -14.52 1.08 -0.66
CA LEU A 395 -14.23 2.50 -0.50
C LEU A 395 -15.44 3.29 -1.02
N SER A 396 -16.15 3.99 -0.15
CA SER A 396 -17.11 5.02 -0.57
C SER A 396 -16.35 6.33 -0.73
N TRP A 397 -16.16 6.74 -1.98
CA TRP A 397 -15.74 8.10 -2.31
C TRP A 397 -16.96 8.97 -2.61
#